data_AF-A0A7V4HDC3-F1
#
_entry.id   AF-A0A7V4HDC3-F1
#
_cell.length_a   1.000
_cell.length_b   1.000
_cell.length_c   1.000
_cell.angle_alpha   90.00
_cell.angle_beta   90.00
_cell.angle_gamma   90.00
#
_symmetry.space_group_name_H-M   'P 1'
#
loop_
_entity.id
_entity.type
_entity.pdbx_description
1 polymer ?
#
loop_
_entity_poly.entity_id
_entity_poly.type
_entity_poly.pdbx_seq_one_letter_code
_entity_poly.pdbx_strand_id
1 'polypeptide(L)'
;MKPGKEYRICIIGNSGTGKSTLAAALAYRLNIPAYHLDRELLHDQFIPYTPEEQRNHHANLIRGSSWVIDGNYRSLLPDRLKRANLVIFLNVSRFTAITRVIRRYLKNSHLVSSVPKGAKNGMSWAFIKWVLGYSRKKTA
;
A
#
# COMPACT_ATOMS: atom_id res chain seq x y z
N MET A 1 19.42 -27.14 4.72
CA MET A 1 18.52 -25.96 4.91
C MET A 1 19.02 -25.17 6.11
N LYS A 2 19.30 -23.87 5.98
CA LYS A 2 19.63 -23.02 7.13
C LYS A 2 18.38 -22.89 8.01
N PRO A 3 18.49 -22.89 9.35
CA PRO A 3 17.34 -22.68 10.24
C PRO A 3 16.56 -21.45 9.75
N GLY A 4 15.26 -21.65 9.54
CA GLY A 4 14.40 -20.77 8.74
C GLY A 4 14.34 -19.37 9.32
N LYS A 5 15.09 -18.44 8.74
CA LYS A 5 15.11 -17.05 9.18
C LYS A 5 13.71 -16.43 8.98
N GLU A 6 13.13 -15.95 10.08
CA GLU A 6 11.84 -15.29 10.08
C GLU A 6 11.95 -13.82 9.64
N TYR A 7 11.07 -13.37 8.75
CA TYR A 7 11.09 -12.02 8.19
C TYR A 7 9.74 -11.32 8.41
N ARG A 8 9.72 -10.26 9.21
CA ARG A 8 8.53 -9.45 9.51
C ARG A 8 8.81 -8.03 9.08
N ILE A 9 8.55 -7.75 7.81
CA ILE A 9 8.98 -6.52 7.14
C ILE A 9 7.79 -5.57 7.00
N CYS A 10 7.88 -4.41 7.64
CA CYS A 10 6.88 -3.34 7.55
C CYS A 10 7.36 -2.26 6.56
N ILE A 11 6.56 -1.98 5.53
CA ILE A 11 6.87 -0.95 4.53
C ILE A 11 5.89 0.21 4.66
N ILE A 12 6.42 1.39 4.95
CA ILE A 12 5.65 2.63 5.13
C ILE A 12 6.12 3.70 4.16
N GLY A 13 5.26 4.69 3.91
CA GLY A 13 5.51 5.75 2.94
C GLY A 13 4.25 6.21 2.22
N ASN A 14 4.35 7.33 1.52
CA ASN A 14 3.23 7.96 0.83
C ASN A 14 2.65 7.07 -0.30
N SER A 15 1.44 7.37 -0.75
CA SER A 15 0.88 6.72 -1.94
C SER A 15 1.74 7.01 -3.17
N GLY A 16 1.87 6.02 -4.07
CA GLY A 16 2.65 6.16 -5.31
C GLY A 16 4.19 6.05 -5.15
N THR A 17 4.73 5.81 -3.95
CA THR A 17 6.19 5.66 -3.75
C THR A 17 6.73 4.29 -4.19
N GLY A 18 5.85 3.33 -4.48
CA GLY A 18 6.22 1.98 -4.92
C GLY A 18 6.25 0.93 -3.81
N LYS A 19 5.63 1.20 -2.66
CA LYS A 19 5.59 0.26 -1.52
C LYS A 19 5.13 -1.14 -1.90
N SER A 20 3.99 -1.25 -2.59
CA SER A 20 3.41 -2.55 -2.96
C SER A 20 4.30 -3.30 -3.96
N THR A 21 5.00 -2.58 -4.84
CA THR A 21 6.01 -3.17 -5.74
C THR A 21 7.20 -3.73 -4.96
N LEU A 22 7.71 -2.97 -3.98
CA LEU A 22 8.79 -3.44 -3.12
C LEU A 22 8.34 -4.63 -2.26
N ALA A 23 7.13 -4.58 -1.71
CA ALA A 23 6.54 -5.64 -0.92
C ALA A 23 6.47 -6.95 -1.72
N ALA A 24 5.94 -6.90 -2.94
CA ALA A 24 5.86 -8.05 -3.83
C ALA A 24 7.25 -8.62 -4.18
N ALA A 25 8.22 -7.76 -4.48
CA ALA A 25 9.58 -8.18 -4.81
C ALA A 25 10.28 -8.86 -3.63
N LEU A 26 10.12 -8.32 -2.41
CA LEU A 26 10.67 -8.90 -1.19
C LEU A 26 10.01 -10.24 -0.84
N ALA A 27 8.68 -10.30 -0.92
CA ALA A 27 7.93 -11.53 -0.70
C ALA A 27 8.37 -12.66 -1.65
N TYR A 28 8.52 -12.35 -2.95
CA TYR A 28 9.03 -13.29 -3.93
C TYR A 28 10.46 -13.76 -3.62
N ARG A 29 11.37 -12.82 -3.32
CA ARG A 29 12.78 -13.13 -3.03
C ARG A 29 12.97 -13.94 -1.74
N LEU A 30 12.15 -13.69 -0.73
CA LEU A 30 12.26 -14.30 0.60
C LEU A 30 11.33 -15.52 0.77
N ASN A 31 10.45 -15.78 -0.19
CA ASN A 31 9.43 -16.82 -0.15
C ASN A 31 8.51 -16.71 1.08
N ILE A 32 7.95 -15.52 1.30
CA ILE A 32 7.06 -15.19 2.43
C ILE A 32 5.82 -14.45 1.92
N PRO A 33 4.69 -14.44 2.64
CA PRO A 33 3.48 -13.75 2.17
C PRO A 33 3.66 -12.23 2.11
N ALA A 34 3.06 -11.61 1.09
CA ALA A 34 2.87 -10.16 1.00
C ALA A 34 1.40 -9.80 1.27
N TYR A 35 1.18 -8.82 2.14
CA TYR A 35 -0.15 -8.27 2.40
C TYR A 35 -0.16 -6.76 2.15
N HIS A 36 -1.09 -6.32 1.31
CA HIS A 36 -1.26 -4.91 0.94
C HIS A 36 -2.47 -4.34 1.69
N LEU A 37 -2.26 -3.53 2.72
CA LEU A 37 -3.37 -3.11 3.60
C LEU A 37 -4.49 -2.35 2.87
N ASP A 38 -4.15 -1.62 1.81
CA ASP A 38 -5.12 -0.93 0.96
C ASP A 38 -6.11 -1.91 0.27
N ARG A 39 -5.75 -3.20 0.18
CA ARG A 39 -6.60 -4.29 -0.32
C ARG A 39 -7.17 -5.15 0.82
N GLU A 40 -6.34 -5.51 1.78
CA GLU A 40 -6.72 -6.41 2.89
C GLU A 40 -7.79 -5.82 3.81
N LEU A 41 -7.87 -4.49 3.91
CA LEU A 41 -8.81 -3.81 4.80
C LEU A 41 -10.08 -3.33 4.09
N LEU A 42 -10.38 -3.91 2.92
CA LEU A 42 -11.61 -3.71 2.19
C LEU A 42 -12.33 -5.05 2.01
N HIS A 43 -13.64 -5.05 2.16
CA HIS A 43 -14.51 -6.15 1.73
C HIS A 43 -14.58 -6.23 0.20
N ASP A 44 -15.19 -7.31 -0.29
CA ASP A 44 -15.67 -7.39 -1.67
C ASP A 44 -16.52 -6.14 -1.98
N GLN A 45 -16.35 -5.58 -3.18
CA GLN A 45 -16.96 -4.31 -3.63
C GLN A 45 -16.36 -3.02 -3.03
N PHE A 46 -15.15 -3.06 -2.47
CA PHE A 46 -14.44 -1.87 -1.94
C PHE A 46 -15.13 -1.20 -0.73
N ILE A 47 -15.94 -1.96 0.01
CA ILE A 47 -16.58 -1.47 1.23
C ILE A 47 -15.56 -1.58 2.37
N PRO A 48 -15.23 -0.51 3.11
CA PRO A 48 -14.28 -0.60 4.23
C PRO A 48 -14.85 -1.44 5.37
N TYR A 49 -14.02 -2.31 5.95
CA TYR A 49 -14.30 -2.92 7.25
C TYR A 49 -14.55 -1.84 8.32
N THR A 50 -15.36 -2.14 9.32
CA THR A 50 -15.44 -1.33 10.53
C THR A 50 -14.06 -1.24 11.20
N PRO A 51 -13.78 -0.19 12.01
CA PRO A 51 -12.49 -0.07 12.68
C PRO A 51 -12.11 -1.29 13.53
N GLU A 52 -13.09 -2.00 14.08
CA GLU A 52 -12.87 -3.22 14.87
C GLU A 52 -12.50 -4.41 13.98
N GLU A 53 -13.23 -4.63 12.90
CA GLU A 53 -12.90 -5.69 11.94
C GLU A 53 -11.53 -5.44 11.29
N GLN A 54 -11.19 -4.19 10.97
CA GLN A 54 -9.85 -3.83 10.48
C GLN A 54 -8.76 -4.23 11.47
N ARG A 55 -8.97 -3.97 12.78
CA ARG A 55 -8.03 -4.35 13.83
C ARG A 55 -7.90 -5.86 13.94
N ASN A 56 -9.01 -6.59 13.93
CA ASN A 56 -9.03 -8.04 14.05
C ASN A 56 -8.37 -8.72 12.84
N HIS A 57 -8.71 -8.29 11.62
CA HIS A 57 -8.08 -8.77 10.40
C HIS A 57 -6.59 -8.48 10.38
N HIS A 58 -6.18 -7.25 10.68
CA HIS A 58 -4.77 -6.88 10.79
C HIS A 58 -4.02 -7.70 11.83
N ALA A 59 -4.62 -7.95 13.00
CA ALA A 59 -4.04 -8.80 14.04
C ALA A 59 -3.79 -10.23 13.55
N ASN A 60 -4.69 -10.77 12.71
CA ASN A 60 -4.49 -12.07 12.06
C ASN A 60 -3.32 -12.03 11.07
N LEU A 61 -3.22 -11.00 10.23
CA LEU A 61 -2.13 -10.85 9.25
C LEU A 61 -0.75 -10.81 9.91
N ILE A 62 -0.61 -10.03 11.00
CA ILE A 62 0.69 -9.87 11.68
C ILE A 62 1.06 -11.08 12.55
N ARG A 63 0.12 -12.00 12.84
CA ARG A 63 0.32 -13.16 13.74
C ARG A 63 1.37 -14.14 13.21
N GLY A 64 1.51 -14.24 11.89
CA GLY A 64 2.49 -15.12 11.25
C GLY A 64 3.93 -14.83 11.69
N SER A 65 4.77 -15.86 11.61
CA SER A 65 6.21 -15.74 11.88
C SER A 65 6.94 -14.95 10.79
N SER A 66 6.45 -14.98 9.55
CA SER A 66 6.98 -14.20 8.43
C SER A 66 5.90 -13.53 7.57
N TRP A 67 6.14 -12.28 7.17
CA TRP A 67 5.30 -11.47 6.31
C TRP A 67 6.04 -10.23 5.80
N VAL A 68 5.59 -9.72 4.64
CA VAL A 68 5.85 -8.35 4.21
C VAL A 68 4.52 -7.62 4.15
N ILE A 69 4.38 -6.52 4.88
CA ILE A 69 3.14 -5.74 4.92
C ILE A 69 3.45 -4.30 4.52
N ASP A 70 2.75 -3.79 3.51
CA ASP A 70 2.75 -2.36 3.20
C ASP A 70 1.40 -1.69 3.40
N GLY A 71 1.46 -0.42 3.80
CA GLY A 71 0.28 0.41 4.00
C GLY A 71 0.52 1.50 5.05
N ASN A 72 -0.25 2.58 4.97
CA ASN A 72 -0.07 3.77 5.82
C ASN A 72 -1.18 3.97 6.86
N TYR A 73 -1.81 2.88 7.29
CA TYR A 73 -2.87 2.89 8.32
C TYR A 73 -2.27 3.18 9.70
N ARG A 74 -2.29 4.47 10.09
CA ARG A 74 -1.66 4.97 11.32
C ARG A 74 -2.19 4.31 12.59
N SER A 75 -3.50 4.01 12.65
CA SER A 75 -4.13 3.35 13.80
C SER A 75 -3.63 1.93 14.03
N LEU A 76 -3.23 1.22 12.97
CA LEU A 76 -2.78 -0.17 13.01
C LEU A 76 -1.24 -0.30 13.04
N LEU A 77 -0.55 0.80 12.78
CA LEU A 77 0.90 0.83 12.67
C LEU A 77 1.63 0.41 13.97
N PRO A 78 1.23 0.84 15.18
CA PRO A 78 1.94 0.47 16.40
C PRO A 78 2.10 -1.04 16.60
N ASP A 79 1.04 -1.82 16.42
CA ASP A 79 1.08 -3.27 16.62
C ASP A 79 1.90 -4.00 15.55
N ARG A 80 1.88 -3.47 14.32
CA ARG A 80 2.75 -3.96 13.25
C ARG A 80 4.22 -3.68 13.54
N LEU A 81 4.54 -2.47 14.00
CA LEU A 81 5.92 -2.09 14.34
C LEU A 81 6.49 -2.91 15.49
N LYS A 82 5.68 -3.20 16.54
CA LYS A 82 6.10 -4.05 17.67
C LYS A 82 6.57 -5.45 17.23
N ARG A 83 6.02 -5.98 16.14
CA ARG A 83 6.33 -7.33 15.63
C ARG A 83 7.36 -7.32 14.49
N ALA A 84 7.55 -6.18 13.83
CA ALA A 84 8.45 -6.07 12.69
C ALA A 84 9.91 -6.26 13.12
N ASN A 85 10.69 -6.98 12.32
CA ASN A 85 12.14 -7.04 12.45
C ASN A 85 12.87 -6.10 11.49
N LEU A 86 12.17 -5.59 10.48
CA LEU A 86 12.68 -4.56 9.57
C LEU A 86 11.55 -3.58 9.22
N VAL A 87 11.86 -2.28 9.28
CA VAL A 87 10.97 -1.22 8.84
C VAL A 87 11.62 -0.49 7.68
N ILE A 88 10.94 -0.42 6.54
CA ILE A 88 11.39 0.29 5.35
C ILE A 88 10.49 1.51 5.14
N PHE A 89 11.08 2.70 5.19
CA PHE A 89 10.38 3.94 4.86
C PHE A 89 10.76 4.41 3.46
N LEU A 90 9.78 4.39 2.55
CA LEU A 90 9.96 4.88 1.19
C LEU A 90 9.67 6.38 1.12
N ASN A 91 10.74 7.17 1.24
CA ASN A 91 10.71 8.62 1.06
C ASN A 91 11.12 9.02 -0.36
N VAL A 92 10.21 8.84 -1.31
CA VAL A 92 10.48 9.19 -2.72
C VAL A 92 10.00 10.61 -2.98
N SER A 93 10.76 11.38 -3.78
CA SER A 93 10.33 12.72 -4.20
C SER A 93 8.94 12.67 -4.86
N ARG A 94 8.10 13.66 -4.57
CA ARG A 94 6.71 13.71 -5.06
C ARG A 94 6.65 13.65 -6.58
N PHE A 95 7.54 14.37 -7.25
CA PHE A 95 7.67 14.35 -8.71
C PHE A 95 7.97 12.95 -9.24
N THR A 96 8.88 12.21 -8.58
CA THR A 96 9.18 10.83 -8.97
C THR A 96 7.99 9.89 -8.71
N ALA A 97 7.24 10.06 -7.62
CA ALA A 97 6.02 9.29 -7.37
C ALA A 97 4.94 9.56 -8.43
N ILE A 98 4.69 10.84 -8.74
CA ILE A 98 3.70 11.28 -9.74
C ILE A 98 4.08 10.77 -11.13
N THR A 99 5.33 10.95 -11.56
CA THR A 99 5.80 10.46 -12.87
C THR A 99 5.70 8.94 -12.98
N ARG A 100 5.95 8.18 -11.91
CA ARG A 100 5.74 6.73 -11.88
C ARG A 100 4.27 6.36 -12.01
N VAL A 101 3.37 7.06 -11.31
CA VAL A 101 1.91 6.83 -11.42
C VAL A 101 1.42 7.14 -12.83
N ILE A 102 1.82 8.28 -13.40
CA ILE A 102 1.47 8.67 -14.78
C ILE A 102 2.00 7.64 -15.77
N ARG A 103 3.28 7.24 -15.66
CA ARG A 103 3.87 6.23 -16.54
C ARG A 103 3.15 4.88 -16.42
N ARG A 104 2.75 4.46 -15.22
CA ARG A 104 1.97 3.22 -15.00
C ARG A 104 0.60 3.31 -15.65
N TYR A 105 -0.06 4.47 -15.57
CA TYR A 105 -1.35 4.71 -16.20
C TYR A 105 -1.24 4.67 -17.73
N LEU A 106 -0.22 5.32 -18.30
CA LEU A 106 0.03 5.31 -19.75
C LEU A 106 0.43 3.92 -20.29
N LYS A 107 1.13 3.12 -19.49
CA LYS A 107 1.58 1.77 -19.90
C LYS A 107 0.48 0.69 -19.74
N ASN A 108 -0.50 0.91 -18.86
CA ASN A 108 -1.59 -0.03 -18.58
C ASN A 108 -2.96 0.63 -18.79
N SER A 109 -3.35 0.84 -20.04
CA SER A 109 -4.65 1.41 -20.44
C SER A 109 -5.87 0.55 -20.04
N HIS A 110 -5.64 -0.67 -19.54
CA HIS A 110 -6.68 -1.64 -19.16
C HIS A 110 -7.06 -1.64 -17.66
N LEU A 111 -6.32 -0.92 -16.78
CA LEU A 111 -6.56 -0.90 -15.33
C LEU A 111 -7.56 0.19 -14.87
N VAL A 112 -8.40 0.68 -15.80
CA VAL A 112 -9.43 1.72 -15.60
C VAL A 112 -10.58 1.26 -14.67
N SER A 113 -10.51 0.06 -14.07
CA SER A 113 -11.52 -0.46 -13.15
C SER A 113 -11.40 0.03 -11.69
N SER A 114 -10.30 0.69 -11.32
CA SER A 114 -10.09 1.26 -9.97
C SER A 114 -10.28 2.79 -9.90
N VAL A 115 -10.74 3.38 -11.00
CA VAL A 115 -11.09 4.81 -11.07
C VAL A 115 -12.58 4.94 -10.76
N PRO A 116 -13.02 5.86 -9.87
CA PRO A 116 -14.44 6.08 -9.60
C PRO A 116 -15.23 6.28 -10.91
N LYS A 117 -16.41 5.65 -11.02
CA LYS A 117 -17.37 5.76 -12.14
C LYS A 117 -17.75 7.24 -12.35
N GLY A 118 -16.91 7.99 -13.05
CA GLY A 118 -17.03 9.44 -13.20
C GLY A 118 -15.89 10.05 -14.01
N ALA A 119 -14.70 9.44 -13.98
CA ALA A 119 -13.66 9.71 -14.98
C ALA A 119 -13.88 8.84 -16.22
N LYS A 120 -15.03 9.02 -16.87
CA LYS A 120 -15.23 8.53 -18.22
C LYS A 120 -14.38 9.41 -19.13
N ASN A 121 -13.44 8.77 -19.82
CA ASN A 121 -12.44 9.30 -20.75
C ASN A 121 -11.07 9.56 -20.12
N GLY A 122 -10.07 8.92 -20.72
CA GLY A 122 -8.68 8.90 -20.27
C GLY A 122 -8.15 10.30 -19.97
N MET A 123 -7.31 10.36 -18.94
CA MET A 123 -6.53 11.54 -18.57
C MET A 123 -7.35 12.84 -18.47
N SER A 124 -8.46 12.82 -17.73
CA SER A 124 -9.10 14.08 -17.34
C SER A 124 -8.10 14.92 -16.54
N TRP A 125 -7.96 16.18 -16.91
CA TRP A 125 -7.24 17.20 -16.12
C TRP A 125 -7.70 17.22 -14.65
N ALA A 126 -8.91 16.74 -14.37
CA ALA A 126 -9.43 16.52 -13.02
C ALA A 126 -8.67 15.41 -12.24
N PHE A 127 -8.28 14.32 -12.89
CA PHE A 127 -7.46 13.26 -12.26
C PHE A 127 -6.05 13.77 -11.96
N ILE A 128 -5.43 14.50 -12.90
CA ILE A 128 -4.12 15.12 -12.68
C ILE A 128 -4.21 16.16 -11.55
N LYS A 129 -5.22 17.04 -11.56
CA LYS A 129 -5.48 17.99 -10.46
C LYS A 129 -5.79 17.28 -9.14
N TRP A 130 -6.45 16.14 -9.13
CA TRP A 130 -6.70 15.35 -7.91
C TRP A 130 -5.41 14.72 -7.36
N VAL A 131 -4.59 14.10 -8.21
CA VAL A 131 -3.27 13.56 -7.84
C VAL A 131 -2.34 14.67 -7.35
N LEU A 132 -2.35 15.84 -8.00
CA LEU A 132 -1.59 17.02 -7.58
C LEU A 132 -2.19 17.69 -6.32
N GLY A 133 -3.51 17.64 -6.15
CA GLY A 133 -4.28 18.27 -5.06
C GLY A 133 -4.24 17.51 -3.74
N TYR A 134 -3.90 16.21 -3.74
CA TYR A 134 -3.59 15.45 -2.53
C TYR A 134 -2.40 16.06 -1.73
N SER A 135 -1.68 17.01 -2.33
CA SER A 135 -0.61 17.77 -1.70
C SER A 135 -1.07 18.84 -0.67
N ARG A 136 -2.36 19.00 -0.36
CA ARG A 136 -2.79 19.86 0.75
C ARG A 136 -4.00 19.31 1.51
N LYS A 137 -3.73 18.56 2.58
CA LYS A 137 -4.30 18.90 3.89
C LYS A 137 -3.13 19.12 4.84
N LYS A 138 -2.82 20.41 5.08
CA LYS A 138 -2.14 20.79 6.31
C LYS A 138 -3.04 20.31 7.44
N THR A 139 -2.59 19.33 8.22
CA THR A 139 -3.09 19.19 9.57
C THR A 139 -2.62 20.46 10.28
N ALA A 140 -3.56 21.37 10.52
CA ALA A 140 -3.41 22.39 11.55
C ALA A 140 -3.39 21.69 12.91
#